data_AF-A0A382U9N3-F1
#
_entry.id   AF-A0A382U9N3-F1
#
_cell.length_a   1.000
_cell.length_b   1.000
_cell.length_c   1.000
_cell.angle_alpha   90.00
_cell.angle_beta   90.00
_cell.angle_gamma   90.00
#
_symmetry.space_group_name_H-M   'P 1'
#
loop_
_entity.id
_entity.type
_entity.pdbx_description
1 polymer ?
#
loop_
_entity_poly.entity_id
_entity_poly.type
_entity_poly.pdbx_seq_one_letter_code
_entity_poly.pdbx_strand_id
1 'polypeptide(L)'
;WPDPSFKGNWLPVERVVNAEGFKATWSIPFLGRNYPQQWETGADFNEAINASQFGVKFLVPIDNYRMGHRSVKYAVLFVVLSFVTLWLFEILNGIRIHPLQYLLLGAGMCVFYLLELSLAEHIGFITAYIIASAAVVGLIGFYSAVVLKSRQKASIVAFIMAILYGCLYILLRSQDYALLIGSIGLFAAIATIMYLTRNINWYGSETRCNTSKDE
;
A
#
# COMPACT_ATOMS: atom_id res chain seq x y z
N TRP A 1 -4.17 -28.10 2.53
CA TRP A 1 -3.18 -27.11 2.08
C TRP A 1 -2.85 -27.35 0.61
N PRO A 2 -3.41 -26.55 -0.31
CA PRO A 2 -3.36 -26.84 -1.75
C PRO A 2 -2.04 -26.46 -2.44
N ASP A 3 -1.20 -25.60 -1.81
CA ASP A 3 0.02 -25.09 -2.45
C ASP A 3 1.32 -25.45 -1.67
N PRO A 4 1.75 -26.72 -1.69
CA PRO A 4 3.04 -27.10 -1.13
C PRO A 4 4.20 -26.71 -2.05
N SER A 5 5.26 -26.13 -1.49
CA SER A 5 6.54 -25.98 -2.17
C SER A 5 7.51 -27.06 -1.67
N PHE A 6 7.78 -28.07 -2.49
CA PHE A 6 8.76 -29.11 -2.18
C PHE A 6 10.18 -28.56 -2.35
N LYS A 7 11.03 -28.67 -1.32
CA LYS A 7 12.39 -28.11 -1.32
C LYS A 7 13.39 -29.01 -0.59
N GLY A 8 14.67 -28.73 -0.84
CA GLY A 8 15.81 -29.44 -0.28
C GLY A 8 16.52 -30.29 -1.33
N ASN A 9 17.44 -31.14 -0.87
CA ASN A 9 18.31 -31.95 -1.72
C ASN A 9 17.57 -33.11 -2.43
N TRP A 10 16.42 -33.51 -1.88
CA TRP A 10 15.60 -34.60 -2.41
C TRP A 10 14.14 -34.16 -2.59
N LEU A 11 13.62 -34.34 -3.81
CA LEU A 11 12.21 -34.15 -4.12
C LEU A 11 11.41 -35.43 -3.84
N PRO A 12 10.11 -35.32 -3.54
CA PRO A 12 9.27 -36.50 -3.33
C PRO A 12 9.17 -37.34 -4.61
N VAL A 13 9.17 -38.65 -4.45
CA VAL A 13 9.04 -39.64 -5.54
C VAL A 13 7.59 -39.69 -6.03
N GLU A 14 6.64 -39.63 -5.11
CA GLU A 14 5.23 -39.50 -5.41
C GLU A 14 4.70 -38.21 -4.81
N ARG A 15 3.95 -37.44 -5.61
CA ARG A 15 3.24 -36.24 -5.15
C ARG A 15 1.84 -36.20 -5.76
N VAL A 16 0.84 -36.03 -4.90
CA VAL A 16 -0.54 -35.75 -5.28
C VAL A 16 -0.93 -34.45 -4.60
N VAL A 17 -1.37 -33.46 -5.37
CA VAL A 17 -1.76 -32.15 -4.88
C VAL A 17 -3.18 -31.87 -5.37
N ASN A 18 -4.11 -31.75 -4.43
CA ASN A 18 -5.54 -31.54 -4.67
C ASN A 18 -6.02 -30.31 -3.88
N ALA A 19 -7.24 -29.85 -4.15
CA ALA A 19 -7.85 -28.72 -3.44
C ALA A 19 -7.96 -28.94 -1.92
N GLU A 20 -8.10 -30.19 -1.47
CA GLU A 20 -8.17 -30.55 -0.05
C GLU A 20 -6.78 -30.57 0.63
N GLY A 21 -5.70 -30.80 -0.12
CA GLY A 21 -4.35 -30.90 0.43
C GLY A 21 -3.35 -31.60 -0.48
N PHE A 22 -2.23 -32.03 0.09
CA PHE A 22 -1.22 -32.79 -0.64
C PHE A 22 -0.81 -34.05 0.12
N LYS A 23 -0.42 -35.07 -0.65
CA LYS A 23 0.28 -36.26 -0.16
C LYS A 23 1.60 -36.37 -0.91
N ALA A 24 2.69 -36.54 -0.16
CA ALA A 24 4.02 -36.66 -0.73
C ALA A 24 4.80 -37.77 -0.04
N THR A 25 5.48 -38.60 -0.82
CA THR A 25 6.29 -39.72 -0.35
C THR A 25 7.73 -39.52 -0.79
N TRP A 26 8.68 -39.56 0.15
CA TRP A 26 10.11 -39.53 -0.14
C TRP A 26 10.68 -40.94 -0.01
N SER A 27 11.51 -41.33 -0.97
CA SER A 27 12.37 -42.50 -0.87
C SER A 27 13.79 -42.04 -1.10
N ILE A 28 14.61 -42.06 -0.05
CA ILE A 28 15.99 -41.58 -0.09
C ILE A 28 16.91 -42.79 -0.02
N PRO A 29 17.66 -43.10 -1.10
CA PRO A 29 18.60 -44.20 -1.10
C PRO A 29 19.66 -44.04 -0.01
N PHE A 30 20.08 -45.15 0.60
CA PHE A 30 21.12 -45.13 1.64
C PHE A 30 22.42 -44.47 1.15
N LEU A 31 22.83 -44.76 -0.09
CA LEU A 31 24.02 -44.18 -0.74
C LEU A 31 23.90 -42.68 -1.04
N GLY A 32 22.68 -42.12 -0.99
CA GLY A 32 22.43 -40.70 -1.20
C GLY A 32 22.63 -39.83 0.04
N ARG A 33 22.99 -40.45 1.18
CA ARG A 33 23.26 -39.75 2.45
C ARG A 33 24.76 -39.69 2.68
N ASN A 34 25.31 -38.48 2.67
CA ASN A 34 26.74 -38.25 2.95
C ASN A 34 27.04 -38.17 4.45
N TYR A 35 26.40 -39.00 5.27
CA TYR A 35 26.61 -39.06 6.72
C TYR A 35 26.37 -40.48 7.26
N PRO A 36 27.07 -40.88 8.33
CA PRO A 36 27.00 -42.24 8.85
C PRO A 36 25.69 -42.51 9.61
N GLN A 37 25.31 -43.78 9.73
CA GLN A 37 24.14 -44.21 10.50
C GLN A 37 24.40 -44.22 12.02
N GLN A 38 25.66 -44.25 12.41
CA GLN A 38 26.13 -44.20 13.80
C GLN A 38 27.13 -43.06 13.95
N TRP A 39 27.04 -42.34 15.05
CA TRP A 39 27.89 -41.18 15.32
C TRP A 39 29.20 -41.61 15.97
N GLU A 40 30.31 -41.13 15.43
CA GLU A 40 31.60 -41.20 16.10
C GLU A 40 31.77 -39.97 17.01
N THR A 41 32.23 -40.17 18.24
CA THR A 41 32.43 -39.08 19.20
C THR A 41 33.51 -38.13 18.69
N GLY A 42 33.14 -36.87 18.42
CA GLY A 42 34.09 -35.80 18.01
C GLY A 42 34.11 -35.46 16.51
N ALA A 43 33.36 -36.17 15.67
CA ALA A 43 33.22 -35.83 14.25
C ALA A 43 32.08 -34.82 14.02
N ASP A 44 32.35 -33.76 13.25
CA ASP A 44 31.36 -32.74 12.86
C ASP A 44 30.75 -33.08 11.49
N PHE A 45 29.47 -33.44 11.49
CA PHE A 45 28.71 -33.71 10.27
C PHE A 45 27.60 -32.68 10.04
N ASN A 46 27.61 -31.53 10.73
CA ASN A 46 26.57 -30.52 10.61
C ASN A 46 26.37 -30.06 9.16
N GLU A 47 27.44 -29.87 8.41
CA GLU A 47 27.37 -29.48 7.00
C GLU A 47 26.72 -30.57 6.12
N ALA A 48 27.10 -31.83 6.30
CA ALA A 48 26.54 -32.96 5.56
C ALA A 48 25.05 -33.20 5.87
N ILE A 49 24.63 -33.00 7.13
CA ILE A 49 23.24 -33.07 7.56
C ILE A 49 22.43 -31.91 6.96
N ASN A 50 22.95 -30.68 7.03
CA ASN A 50 22.30 -29.50 6.47
C ASN A 50 22.15 -29.61 4.94
N ALA A 51 23.17 -30.11 4.25
CA ALA A 51 23.11 -30.40 2.81
C ALA A 51 22.13 -31.51 2.45
N SER A 52 21.75 -32.37 3.40
CA SER A 52 20.80 -33.47 3.20
C SER A 52 19.36 -33.14 3.59
N GLN A 53 19.07 -31.89 3.95
CA GLN A 53 17.71 -31.47 4.30
C GLN A 53 16.76 -31.62 3.12
N PHE A 54 15.56 -32.13 3.40
CA PHE A 54 14.45 -32.24 2.45
C PHE A 54 13.14 -31.97 3.20
N GLY A 55 12.12 -31.55 2.48
CA GLY A 55 10.79 -31.41 3.06
C GLY A 55 9.86 -30.54 2.25
N VAL A 56 8.83 -30.05 2.93
CA VAL A 56 7.80 -29.20 2.36
C VAL A 56 7.84 -27.84 3.03
N LYS A 57 7.99 -26.80 2.23
CA LYS A 57 7.73 -25.44 2.64
C LYS A 57 6.27 -25.13 2.33
N PHE A 58 5.48 -24.93 3.38
CA PHE A 58 4.12 -24.45 3.28
C PHE A 58 4.14 -22.99 2.81
N LEU A 59 3.66 -22.72 1.60
CA LEU A 59 3.42 -21.35 1.14
C LEU A 59 2.14 -20.87 1.82
N VAL A 60 2.27 -20.04 2.86
CA VAL A 60 1.13 -19.45 3.59
C VAL A 60 0.17 -18.83 2.56
N PRO A 61 -1.16 -18.84 2.76
CA PRO A 61 -2.09 -18.09 1.92
C PRO A 61 -1.79 -16.60 2.07
N ILE A 62 -0.92 -16.08 1.20
CA ILE A 62 -0.12 -14.88 1.44
C ILE A 62 -0.57 -13.67 0.62
N ASP A 63 -1.67 -13.77 -0.12
CA ASP A 63 -2.06 -12.64 -0.99
C ASP A 63 -2.55 -11.44 -0.17
N ASN A 64 -3.42 -11.63 0.83
CA ASN A 64 -3.96 -10.52 1.63
C ASN A 64 -2.87 -9.78 2.42
N TYR A 65 -1.97 -10.51 3.09
CA TYR A 65 -0.90 -9.90 3.88
C TYR A 65 0.19 -9.25 3.02
N ARG A 66 0.54 -9.84 1.85
CA ARG A 66 1.48 -9.18 0.92
C ARG A 66 0.89 -7.92 0.30
N MET A 67 -0.38 -7.96 -0.08
CA MET A 67 -1.07 -6.78 -0.60
C MET A 67 -1.20 -5.71 0.48
N GLY A 68 -1.55 -6.07 1.72
CA GLY A 68 -1.57 -5.15 2.86
C GLY A 68 -0.20 -4.52 3.14
N HIS A 69 0.88 -5.31 3.14
CA HIS A 69 2.23 -4.78 3.30
C HIS A 69 2.62 -3.80 2.17
N ARG A 70 2.21 -4.08 0.92
CA ARG A 70 2.40 -3.15 -0.20
C ARG A 70 1.56 -1.87 0.00
N SER A 71 0.32 -1.98 0.45
CA SER A 71 -0.58 -0.83 0.72
C SER A 71 0.06 0.14 1.71
N VAL A 72 0.56 -0.37 2.84
CA VAL A 72 1.24 0.45 3.85
C VAL A 72 2.53 1.08 3.31
N LYS A 73 3.31 0.35 2.48
CA LYS A 73 4.53 0.91 1.86
C LYS A 73 4.23 2.14 1.00
N TYR A 74 3.07 2.16 0.34
CA TYR A 74 2.66 3.31 -0.46
C TYR A 74 1.94 4.39 0.34
N ALA A 75 1.57 4.13 1.60
CA ALA A 75 0.71 5.02 2.38
C ALA A 75 1.18 6.47 2.45
N VAL A 76 2.49 6.68 2.64
CA VAL A 76 3.07 8.02 2.72
C VAL A 76 2.81 8.84 1.44
N LEU A 77 2.97 8.24 0.26
CA LEU A 77 2.71 8.90 -1.02
C LEU A 77 1.26 9.40 -1.09
N PHE A 78 0.32 8.52 -0.72
CA PHE A 78 -1.11 8.81 -0.78
C PHE A 78 -1.53 9.88 0.24
N VAL A 79 -0.99 9.82 1.46
CA VAL A 79 -1.23 10.82 2.50
C VAL A 79 -0.69 12.19 2.08
N VAL A 80 0.53 12.25 1.56
CA VAL A 80 1.14 13.51 1.08
C VAL A 80 0.33 14.11 -0.06
N LEU A 81 -0.04 13.32 -1.07
CA LEU A 81 -0.80 13.84 -2.22
C LEU A 81 -2.21 14.31 -1.83
N SER A 82 -2.83 13.63 -0.87
CA SER A 82 -4.11 14.04 -0.31
C SER A 82 -4.00 15.37 0.44
N PHE A 83 -2.96 15.55 1.26
CA PHE A 83 -2.72 16.82 1.93
C PHE A 83 -2.42 17.95 0.96
N VAL A 84 -1.61 17.71 -0.07
CA VAL A 84 -1.36 18.70 -1.13
C VAL A 84 -2.65 19.08 -1.86
N THR A 85 -3.53 18.12 -2.10
CA THR A 85 -4.85 18.39 -2.73
C THR A 85 -5.68 19.34 -1.86
N LEU A 86 -5.80 19.04 -0.56
CA LEU A 86 -6.56 19.88 0.38
C LEU A 86 -5.94 21.28 0.50
N TRP A 87 -4.62 21.35 0.61
CA TRP A 87 -3.87 22.59 0.68
C TRP A 87 -4.03 23.44 -0.58
N LEU A 88 -4.03 22.82 -1.76
CA LEU A 88 -4.28 23.52 -3.01
C LEU A 88 -5.71 24.10 -3.04
N PHE A 89 -6.69 23.34 -2.55
CA PHE A 89 -8.05 23.86 -2.37
C PHE A 89 -8.13 24.98 -1.33
N GLU A 90 -7.33 24.94 -0.28
CA GLU A 90 -7.23 25.99 0.73
C GLU A 90 -6.81 27.32 0.10
N ILE A 91 -5.71 27.32 -0.66
CA ILE A 91 -5.17 28.51 -1.33
C ILE A 91 -6.12 29.02 -2.42
N LEU A 92 -6.61 28.14 -3.29
CA LEU A 92 -7.47 28.53 -4.41
C LEU A 92 -8.81 29.13 -3.96
N ASN A 93 -9.31 28.74 -2.79
CA ASN A 93 -10.60 29.20 -2.28
C ASN A 93 -10.50 30.26 -1.18
N GLY A 94 -9.29 30.61 -0.72
CA GLY A 94 -9.08 31.58 0.35
C GLY A 94 -9.72 31.17 1.69
N ILE A 95 -9.91 29.87 1.90
CA ILE A 95 -10.45 29.31 3.15
C ILE A 95 -9.27 29.03 4.07
N ARG A 96 -9.41 29.21 5.39
CA ARG A 96 -8.39 28.80 6.37
C ARG A 96 -8.84 27.51 7.04
N ILE A 97 -8.11 26.43 6.83
CA ILE A 97 -8.42 25.12 7.42
C ILE A 97 -7.64 25.02 8.73
N HIS A 98 -8.32 24.69 9.84
CA HIS A 98 -7.67 24.60 11.14
C HIS A 98 -6.75 23.35 11.20
N PRO A 99 -5.55 23.39 11.82
CA PRO A 99 -4.63 22.24 11.87
C PRO A 99 -5.24 20.94 12.40
N LEU A 100 -6.17 21.03 13.35
CA LEU A 100 -6.94 19.88 13.85
C LEU A 100 -7.69 19.13 12.75
N GLN A 101 -8.18 19.83 11.73
CA GLN A 101 -8.94 19.23 10.62
C GLN A 101 -8.00 18.41 9.72
N TYR A 102 -6.79 18.91 9.48
CA TYR A 102 -5.73 18.14 8.79
C TYR A 102 -5.37 16.87 9.57
N LEU A 103 -5.24 16.96 10.89
CA LEU A 103 -4.99 15.80 11.74
C LEU A 103 -6.12 14.78 11.65
N LEU A 104 -7.38 15.23 11.66
CA LEU A 104 -8.55 14.36 11.56
C LEU A 104 -8.65 13.67 10.19
N LEU A 105 -8.37 14.38 9.09
CA LEU A 105 -8.27 13.75 7.77
C LEU A 105 -7.12 12.75 7.70
N GLY A 106 -5.96 13.09 8.27
CA GLY A 106 -4.82 12.18 8.39
C GLY A 106 -5.19 10.89 9.12
N ALA A 107 -5.85 11.02 10.27
CA ALA A 107 -6.34 9.87 11.03
C ALA A 107 -7.33 9.02 10.22
N GLY A 108 -8.27 9.65 9.49
CA GLY A 108 -9.19 8.93 8.60
C GLY A 108 -8.46 8.16 7.49
N MET A 109 -7.40 8.75 6.91
CA MET A 109 -6.54 8.06 5.95
C MET A 109 -5.76 6.90 6.57
N CYS A 110 -5.34 6.99 7.84
CA CYS A 110 -4.70 5.87 8.54
C CYS A 110 -5.69 4.71 8.78
N VAL A 111 -6.95 5.02 9.12
CA VAL A 111 -8.00 4.01 9.34
C VAL A 111 -8.25 3.17 8.10
N PHE A 112 -8.08 3.72 6.89
CA PHE A 112 -8.16 2.97 5.64
C PHE A 112 -7.32 1.67 5.68
N TYR A 113 -6.04 1.74 6.07
CA TYR A 113 -5.13 0.60 6.05
C TYR A 113 -5.49 -0.46 7.11
N LEU A 114 -5.99 0.00 8.26
CA LEU A 114 -6.48 -0.90 9.32
C LEU A 114 -7.74 -1.63 8.89
N LEU A 115 -8.66 -0.89 8.26
CA LEU A 115 -9.93 -1.40 7.76
C LEU A 115 -9.70 -2.37 6.59
N GLU A 116 -8.82 -2.02 5.64
CA GLU A 116 -8.39 -2.88 4.53
C GLU A 116 -7.84 -4.21 5.05
N LEU A 117 -6.89 -4.19 5.98
CA LEU A 117 -6.29 -5.40 6.53
C LEU A 117 -7.31 -6.25 7.29
N SER A 118 -8.08 -5.65 8.19
CA SER A 118 -9.03 -6.38 9.04
C SER A 118 -10.17 -7.01 8.22
N LEU A 119 -10.71 -6.31 7.22
CA LEU A 119 -11.74 -6.91 6.37
C LEU A 119 -11.15 -7.93 5.41
N ALA A 120 -9.92 -7.74 4.92
CA ALA A 120 -9.31 -8.67 3.98
C ALA A 120 -9.18 -10.08 4.59
N GLU A 121 -8.98 -10.18 5.91
CA GLU A 121 -8.94 -11.45 6.63
C GLU A 121 -10.25 -12.23 6.59
N HIS A 122 -11.40 -11.54 6.55
CA HIS A 122 -12.71 -12.18 6.63
C HIS A 122 -13.41 -12.35 5.27
N ILE A 123 -13.30 -11.35 4.40
CA ILE A 123 -14.10 -11.27 3.15
C ILE A 123 -13.24 -11.16 1.88
N GLY A 124 -11.91 -11.28 2.01
CA GLY A 124 -10.96 -11.20 0.92
C GLY A 124 -10.56 -9.77 0.53
N PHE A 125 -9.37 -9.63 -0.07
CA PHE A 125 -8.72 -8.34 -0.30
C PHE A 125 -9.53 -7.38 -1.20
N ILE A 126 -10.05 -7.84 -2.34
CA ILE A 126 -10.71 -6.96 -3.31
C ILE A 126 -11.97 -6.34 -2.70
N THR A 127 -12.80 -7.15 -2.04
CA THR A 127 -14.04 -6.69 -1.39
C THR A 127 -13.72 -5.77 -0.22
N ALA A 128 -12.74 -6.14 0.61
CA ALA A 128 -12.25 -5.30 1.71
C ALA A 128 -11.75 -3.94 1.21
N TYR A 129 -10.97 -3.92 0.12
CA TYR A 129 -10.43 -2.73 -0.49
C TYR A 129 -11.54 -1.78 -0.98
N ILE A 130 -12.53 -2.30 -1.70
CA ILE A 130 -13.65 -1.49 -2.22
C ILE A 130 -14.44 -0.89 -1.05
N ILE A 131 -14.75 -1.68 -0.02
CA ILE A 131 -15.49 -1.19 1.16
C ILE A 131 -14.67 -0.14 1.91
N ALA A 132 -13.39 -0.40 2.17
CA ALA A 132 -12.52 0.51 2.92
C ALA A 132 -12.28 1.83 2.16
N SER A 133 -11.98 1.75 0.86
CA SER A 133 -11.78 2.95 0.03
C SER A 133 -13.06 3.76 -0.10
N ALA A 134 -14.22 3.11 -0.34
CA ALA A 134 -15.51 3.81 -0.40
C ALA A 134 -15.86 4.49 0.93
N ALA A 135 -15.62 3.83 2.07
CA ALA A 135 -15.85 4.41 3.39
C ALA A 135 -14.98 5.65 3.63
N VAL A 136 -13.69 5.61 3.29
CA VAL A 136 -12.75 6.71 3.52
C VAL A 136 -12.98 7.87 2.53
N VAL A 137 -13.25 7.58 1.26
CA VAL A 137 -13.62 8.59 0.27
C VAL A 137 -14.93 9.27 0.66
N GLY A 138 -15.93 8.50 1.14
CA GLY A 138 -17.18 9.02 1.66
C GLY A 138 -16.98 9.92 2.89
N LEU A 139 -16.17 9.46 3.86
CA LEU A 139 -15.83 10.22 5.05
C LEU A 139 -15.16 11.55 4.71
N ILE A 140 -14.15 11.53 3.84
CA ILE A 140 -13.41 12.71 3.40
C ILE A 140 -14.31 13.64 2.58
N GLY A 141 -15.13 13.11 1.68
CA GLY A 141 -16.06 13.88 0.86
C GLY A 141 -17.13 14.58 1.70
N PHE A 142 -17.74 13.87 2.65
CA PHE A 142 -18.72 14.45 3.56
C PHE A 142 -18.10 15.52 4.46
N TYR A 143 -16.93 15.25 5.03
CA TYR A 143 -16.21 16.21 5.85
C TYR A 143 -15.83 17.47 5.05
N SER A 144 -15.35 17.28 3.82
CA SER A 144 -15.01 18.37 2.90
C SER A 144 -16.23 19.23 2.54
N ALA A 145 -17.43 18.64 2.44
CA ALA A 145 -18.66 19.41 2.18
C ALA A 145 -18.97 20.41 3.28
N VAL A 146 -18.70 20.04 4.54
CA VAL A 146 -18.88 20.93 5.70
C VAL A 146 -17.78 21.98 5.75
N VAL A 147 -16.52 21.59 5.56
CA VAL A 147 -15.36 22.50 5.65
C VAL A 147 -15.34 23.54 4.53
N LEU A 148 -15.56 23.13 3.29
CA LEU A 148 -15.54 24.02 2.13
C LEU A 148 -16.85 24.78 1.91
N LYS A 149 -17.90 24.50 2.71
CA LYS A 149 -19.25 25.09 2.61
C LYS A 149 -19.86 25.01 1.20
N SER A 150 -19.41 24.06 0.37
CA SER A 150 -19.81 23.93 -1.03
C SER A 150 -19.82 22.46 -1.45
N ARG A 151 -21.00 21.98 -1.87
CA ARG A 151 -21.18 20.61 -2.36
C ARG A 151 -20.41 20.33 -3.65
N GLN A 152 -20.30 21.33 -4.54
CA GLN A 152 -19.55 21.19 -5.79
C GLN A 152 -18.05 20.97 -5.52
N LYS A 153 -17.44 21.80 -4.66
CA LYS A 153 -16.02 21.69 -4.33
C LYS A 153 -15.70 20.38 -3.59
N ALA A 154 -16.55 19.99 -2.67
CA ALA A 154 -16.40 18.73 -1.95
C ALA A 154 -16.54 17.50 -2.86
N SER A 155 -17.43 17.55 -3.84
CA SER A 155 -17.53 16.48 -4.84
C SER A 155 -16.26 16.36 -5.69
N ILE A 156 -15.59 17.47 -6.01
CA ILE A 156 -14.30 17.43 -6.71
C ILE A 156 -13.22 16.79 -5.83
N VAL A 157 -13.15 17.15 -4.54
CA VAL A 157 -12.20 16.53 -3.60
C VAL A 157 -12.45 15.03 -3.48
N ALA A 158 -13.70 14.62 -3.29
CA ALA A 158 -14.06 13.20 -3.23
C ALA A 158 -13.70 12.44 -4.52
N PHE A 159 -13.90 13.07 -5.69
CA PHE A 159 -13.53 12.50 -6.98
C PHE A 159 -12.01 12.34 -7.14
N ILE A 160 -11.23 13.35 -6.74
CA ILE A 160 -9.76 13.26 -6.75
C ILE A 160 -9.31 12.14 -5.81
N MET A 161 -9.88 12.03 -4.61
CA MET A 161 -9.58 10.94 -3.68
C MET A 161 -9.97 9.57 -4.27
N ALA A 162 -11.10 9.45 -4.95
CA ALA A 162 -11.51 8.22 -5.63
C ALA A 162 -10.52 7.81 -6.72
N ILE A 163 -10.04 8.76 -7.54
CA ILE A 163 -8.99 8.50 -8.53
C ILE A 163 -7.71 8.05 -7.84
N LEU A 164 -7.34 8.72 -6.74
CA LEU A 164 -6.15 8.41 -5.97
C LEU A 164 -6.20 6.96 -5.45
N TYR A 165 -7.26 6.58 -4.75
CA TYR A 165 -7.47 5.18 -4.31
C TYR A 165 -7.64 4.22 -5.50
N GLY A 166 -8.19 4.63 -6.64
CA GLY A 166 -8.20 3.81 -7.85
C GLY A 166 -6.79 3.53 -8.38
N CYS A 167 -5.91 4.54 -8.37
CA CYS A 167 -4.51 4.40 -8.74
C CYS A 167 -3.77 3.47 -7.78
N LEU A 168 -3.99 3.61 -6.46
CA LEU A 168 -3.45 2.70 -5.45
C LEU A 168 -3.82 1.23 -5.77
N TYR A 169 -5.08 0.96 -6.11
CA TYR A 169 -5.52 -0.40 -6.46
C TYR A 169 -4.75 -0.98 -7.65
N ILE A 170 -4.58 -0.20 -8.71
CA ILE A 170 -3.80 -0.60 -9.89
C ILE A 170 -2.34 -0.88 -9.49
N LEU A 171 -1.79 -0.05 -8.61
CA LEU A 171 -0.42 -0.16 -8.14
C LEU A 171 -0.21 -1.39 -7.25
N LEU A 172 -1.21 -1.79 -6.45
CA LEU A 172 -1.19 -3.01 -5.65
C LEU A 172 -1.29 -4.27 -6.50
N ARG A 173 -2.13 -4.24 -7.54
CA ARG A 173 -2.31 -5.36 -8.47
C ARG A 173 -1.12 -5.55 -9.41
N SER A 174 -0.39 -4.48 -9.71
CA SER A 174 0.78 -4.52 -10.58
C SER A 174 2.01 -5.05 -9.84
N GLN A 175 2.46 -6.25 -10.22
CA GLN A 175 3.67 -6.84 -9.64
C GLN A 175 4.96 -6.21 -10.20
N ASP A 176 4.97 -5.90 -11.51
CA ASP A 176 6.19 -5.51 -12.23
C ASP A 176 6.17 -4.04 -12.71
N TYR A 177 5.00 -3.38 -12.79
CA TYR A 177 4.87 -2.01 -13.31
C TYR A 177 4.62 -0.95 -12.23
N ALA A 178 4.81 -1.28 -10.95
CA ALA A 178 4.51 -0.37 -9.84
C ALA A 178 5.31 0.95 -9.92
N LEU A 179 6.61 0.87 -10.26
CA LEU A 179 7.47 2.06 -10.42
C LEU A 179 7.03 2.94 -11.59
N LEU A 180 6.65 2.33 -12.71
CA LEU A 180 6.18 3.06 -13.90
C LEU A 180 4.88 3.82 -13.59
N ILE A 181 3.88 3.12 -13.06
CA ILE A 181 2.58 3.72 -12.72
C ILE A 181 2.74 4.82 -11.66
N GLY A 182 3.56 4.58 -10.64
CA GLY A 182 3.85 5.57 -9.61
C GLY A 182 4.52 6.83 -10.17
N SER A 183 5.51 6.68 -11.06
CA SER A 183 6.21 7.82 -11.67
C SER A 183 5.31 8.65 -12.58
N ILE A 184 4.47 8.01 -13.40
CA ILE A 184 3.49 8.70 -14.26
C ILE A 184 2.44 9.41 -13.41
N GLY A 185 1.94 8.76 -12.35
CA GLY A 185 0.97 9.35 -11.43
C GLY A 185 1.53 10.58 -10.71
N LEU A 186 2.77 10.49 -10.21
CA LEU A 186 3.44 11.62 -9.56
C LEU A 186 3.70 12.77 -10.55
N PHE A 187 4.16 12.46 -11.76
CA PHE A 187 4.34 13.46 -12.82
C PHE A 187 3.04 14.19 -13.14
N ALA A 188 1.94 13.46 -13.34
CA ALA A 188 0.62 14.03 -13.61
C ALA A 188 0.14 14.90 -12.44
N ALA A 189 0.36 14.48 -11.19
CA ALA A 189 0.00 15.26 -10.02
C ALA A 189 0.79 16.58 -9.95
N ILE A 190 2.11 16.54 -10.15
CA ILE A 190 2.95 17.74 -10.19
C ILE A 190 2.52 18.67 -11.32
N ALA A 191 2.31 18.15 -12.53
CA ALA A 191 1.85 18.94 -13.68
C ALA A 191 0.50 19.62 -13.40
N THR A 192 -0.42 18.92 -12.74
CA THR A 192 -1.72 19.46 -12.34
C THR A 192 -1.56 20.57 -11.31
N ILE A 193 -0.71 20.38 -10.30
CA ILE A 193 -0.41 21.40 -9.30
C ILE A 193 0.15 22.65 -9.99
N MET A 194 1.20 22.50 -10.81
CA MET A 194 1.82 23.60 -11.55
C MET A 194 0.80 24.38 -12.40
N TYR A 195 -0.08 23.65 -13.10
CA TYR A 195 -1.11 24.25 -13.94
C TYR A 195 -2.13 25.05 -13.12
N LEU A 196 -2.60 24.49 -12.00
CA LEU A 196 -3.60 25.14 -11.13
C LEU A 196 -3.00 26.33 -10.35
N THR A 197 -1.73 26.26 -9.96
CA THR A 197 -1.07 27.35 -9.24
C THR A 197 -0.59 28.49 -10.14
N ARG A 198 -0.68 28.36 -11.48
CA ARG A 198 -0.06 29.33 -12.43
C ARG A 198 -0.55 30.78 -12.27
N ASN A 199 -1.80 30.96 -11.86
CA ASN A 199 -2.44 32.27 -11.72
C ASN A 199 -2.47 32.75 -10.26
N ILE A 200 -1.85 32.02 -9.33
CA ILE A 200 -1.79 32.41 -7.93
C ILE A 200 -0.69 33.46 -7.80
N ASN A 201 -1.08 34.69 -7.45
CA ASN A 201 -0.13 35.76 -7.18
C ASN A 201 0.46 35.55 -5.77
N TRP A 202 1.53 34.75 -5.70
CA TRP A 202 2.25 34.46 -4.45
C TRP A 202 2.88 35.70 -3.82
N TYR A 203 3.20 36.71 -4.64
CA TYR A 203 3.76 37.99 -4.21
C TYR A 203 2.67 39.07 -4.19
N GLY A 204 1.72 38.94 -3.26
CA GLY A 204 0.71 39.96 -3.00
C GLY A 204 1.27 41.13 -2.18
N SER A 205 1.56 42.25 -2.86
CA SER A 205 1.72 43.62 -2.34
C SER A 205 2.86 43.90 -1.35
N GLU A 206 4.06 44.15 -1.86
CA GLU A 206 4.95 45.13 -1.20
C GLU A 206 4.26 46.49 -1.22
N THR A 207 3.67 46.85 -0.08
CA THR A 207 3.08 48.17 0.14
C THR A 207 4.20 49.14 0.50
N ARG A 208 4.41 50.19 -0.30
CA ARG A 208 4.94 51.46 0.20
C ARG A 208 4.10 52.62 -0.33
N CYS A 209 2.95 52.79 0.33
CA CYS A 209 2.38 54.12 0.55
C CYS A 209 3.15 54.73 1.73
N ASN A 210 3.95 55.76 1.44
CA ASN A 210 4.61 56.69 2.37
C ASN A 210 5.33 57.69 1.45
N THR A 211 5.07 58.99 1.39
CA THR A 211 4.39 59.94 2.28
C THR A 211 4.10 61.20 1.48
N SER A 212 2.84 61.59 1.30
CA SER A 212 2.49 63.02 1.20
C SER A 212 2.40 63.54 2.63
N LYS A 213 3.54 63.97 3.17
CA LYS A 213 3.54 64.86 4.33
C LYS A 213 3.49 66.27 3.78
N ASP A 214 2.35 66.90 4.00
CA ASP A 214 2.21 68.29 4.47
C ASP A 214 3.51 69.13 4.42
N GLU A 215 3.56 70.07 3.48
CA GLU A 215 3.78 71.52 3.69
C GLU A 215 3.75 72.28 2.35
#